data_AF-A0A9P7YTZ5-F1
#
_entry.id   AF-A0A9P7YTZ5-F1
#
_cell.length_a   1.000
_cell.length_b   1.000
_cell.length_c   1.000
_cell.angle_alpha   90.00
_cell.angle_beta   90.00
_cell.angle_gamma   90.00
#
_symmetry.space_group_name_H-M   'P 1'
#
loop_
_entity.id
_entity.type
_entity.pdbx_description
1 polymer ?
#
loop_
_entity_poly.entity_id
_entity_poly.type
_entity_poly.pdbx_seq_one_letter_code
_entity_poly.pdbx_strand_id
1 'polypeptide(L)'
;MCLSPTCKSGQLHTDESTHMMTCHSCSFRTCALHKHPWHEGKTCVEFDSSESQIERLEEAEETAKLLAKEQSKVCPSCSQGVFKLHGCDSILRLGRCGKGWCYICLARYDNIIRLGPEAHAPTCTNHPRYVPPSRTATEKATSVFRTLVYGGEVSEVTLAVREARNRTREAERRAHASAAAEKRIAETEGLARETGLDSDG
;
A
#
# COMPACT_ATOMS: atom_id res chain seq x y z
N MET A 1 3.18 -25.15 -3.03
CA MET A 1 4.62 -25.14 -2.72
C MET A 1 4.75 -24.90 -1.23
N CYS A 2 5.63 -25.63 -0.54
CA CYS A 2 5.90 -25.42 0.88
C CYS A 2 6.51 -24.04 1.12
N LEU A 3 6.10 -23.37 2.20
CA LEU A 3 6.62 -22.04 2.58
C LEU A 3 7.90 -22.10 3.42
N SER A 4 8.38 -23.30 3.75
CA SER A 4 9.63 -23.45 4.50
C SER A 4 10.82 -23.00 3.65
N PRO A 5 11.77 -22.23 4.22
CA PRO A 5 12.92 -21.71 3.47
C PRO A 5 13.83 -22.82 2.93
N THR A 6 13.77 -24.01 3.51
CA THR A 6 14.62 -25.16 3.15
C THR A 6 13.89 -26.21 2.31
N CYS A 7 12.57 -26.11 2.14
CA CYS A 7 11.76 -27.14 1.49
C CYS A 7 11.12 -26.62 0.20
N LYS A 8 11.39 -27.30 -0.92
CA LYS A 8 10.79 -26.99 -2.24
C LYS A 8 9.67 -27.94 -2.64
N SER A 9 9.19 -28.77 -1.71
CA SER A 9 8.12 -29.72 -2.00
C SER A 9 6.81 -28.99 -2.32
N GLY A 10 5.96 -29.63 -3.12
CA GLY A 10 4.61 -29.18 -3.41
C GLY A 10 3.63 -30.27 -2.98
N GLN A 11 2.58 -29.88 -2.26
CA GLN A 11 1.49 -30.76 -1.88
C GLN A 11 0.16 -30.12 -2.28
N LEU A 12 -0.77 -30.95 -2.75
CA LEU A 12 -2.16 -30.57 -2.96
C LEU A 12 -2.89 -30.72 -1.63
N HIS A 13 -3.58 -29.67 -1.23
CA HIS A 13 -4.44 -29.68 -0.06
C HIS A 13 -5.86 -30.04 -0.53
N THR A 14 -6.29 -31.28 -0.30
CA THR A 14 -7.59 -31.78 -0.75
C THR A 14 -8.70 -31.52 0.26
N ASP A 15 -8.35 -31.24 1.51
CA ASP A 15 -9.28 -31.16 2.62
C ASP A 15 -9.75 -29.72 2.82
N GLU A 16 -10.79 -29.30 2.10
CA GLU A 16 -11.39 -27.97 2.23
C GLU A 16 -11.92 -27.66 3.64
N SER A 17 -12.19 -28.70 4.44
CA SER A 17 -12.70 -28.56 5.81
C SER A 17 -11.64 -28.09 6.82
N THR A 18 -10.35 -28.21 6.50
CA THR A 18 -9.28 -27.78 7.40
C THR A 18 -8.36 -26.80 6.68
N HIS A 19 -8.18 -25.61 7.23
CA HIS A 19 -7.27 -24.62 6.65
C HIS A 19 -5.79 -24.88 7.00
N MET A 20 -5.51 -25.98 7.73
CA MET A 20 -4.18 -26.38 8.16
C MET A 20 -3.57 -27.35 7.14
N MET A 21 -2.51 -26.92 6.46
CA MET A 21 -1.71 -27.79 5.61
C MET A 21 -0.42 -28.14 6.33
N THR A 22 -0.11 -29.44 6.46
CA THR A 22 1.19 -29.92 6.96
C THR A 22 1.98 -30.53 5.82
N CYS A 23 3.17 -30.00 5.56
CA CYS A 23 4.05 -30.49 4.51
C CYS A 23 4.55 -31.92 4.80
N HIS A 24 4.33 -32.86 3.89
CA HIS A 24 4.77 -34.24 4.07
C HIS A 24 6.30 -34.42 4.12
N SER A 25 7.07 -33.50 3.51
CA SER A 25 8.53 -33.62 3.42
C SER A 25 9.28 -32.98 4.59
N CYS A 26 8.77 -31.89 5.17
CA CYS A 26 9.46 -31.17 6.24
C CYS A 26 8.60 -30.92 7.49
N SER A 27 7.37 -31.46 7.53
CA SER A 27 6.39 -31.28 8.61
C SER A 27 6.00 -29.83 8.93
N PHE A 28 6.37 -28.88 8.07
CA PHE A 28 6.03 -27.47 8.26
C PHE A 28 4.53 -27.23 8.10
N ARG A 29 3.93 -26.56 9.07
CA ARG A 29 2.50 -26.23 9.09
C ARG A 29 2.26 -24.85 8.47
N THR A 30 1.30 -24.77 7.57
CA THR A 30 0.95 -23.57 6.80
C THR A 30 -0.56 -23.38 6.80
N CYS A 31 -1.03 -22.14 6.92
CA CYS A 31 -2.42 -21.80 6.67
C CYS A 31 -2.66 -21.74 5.16
N ALA A 32 -3.57 -22.58 4.65
CA ALA A 32 -3.90 -22.65 3.22
C ALA A 32 -4.60 -21.38 2.71
N LEU A 33 -5.38 -20.70 3.57
CA LEU A 33 -6.05 -19.44 3.23
C LEU A 33 -5.07 -18.27 3.14
N HIS A 34 -4.34 -18.02 4.23
CA HIS A 34 -3.46 -16.84 4.33
C HIS A 34 -2.11 -17.03 3.66
N LYS A 35 -1.72 -18.28 3.33
CA LYS A 35 -0.40 -18.63 2.80
C LYS A 35 0.72 -18.09 3.70
N HIS A 36 0.53 -18.30 5.01
CA HIS A 36 1.47 -17.95 6.08
C HIS A 36 1.79 -19.16 6.95
N PRO A 37 2.87 -19.11 7.75
CA PRO A 37 3.08 -20.08 8.82
C PRO A 37 1.81 -20.26 9.65
N TRP A 38 1.55 -21.49 10.07
CA TRP A 38 0.34 -21.81 10.83
C TRP A 38 0.26 -21.02 12.15
N HIS A 39 -0.90 -20.42 12.42
CA HIS A 39 -1.17 -19.69 13.65
C HIS A 39 -1.78 -20.61 14.72
N GLU A 40 -0.94 -21.15 15.60
CA GLU A 40 -1.38 -22.06 16.67
C GLU A 40 -2.30 -21.33 17.66
N GLY A 41 -3.44 -21.95 17.97
CA GLY A 41 -4.40 -21.42 18.95
C GLY A 41 -5.26 -20.24 18.48
N LYS A 42 -5.24 -19.89 17.19
CA LYS A 42 -6.09 -18.84 16.61
C LYS A 42 -6.86 -19.36 15.42
N THR A 43 -8.10 -18.92 15.25
CA THR A 43 -8.85 -19.09 14.00
C THR A 43 -8.33 -18.12 12.93
N CYS A 44 -8.68 -18.35 11.66
CA CYS A 44 -8.29 -17.44 10.58
C CYS A 44 -8.85 -16.02 10.79
N VAL A 45 -10.05 -15.88 11.37
CA VAL A 45 -10.68 -14.59 11.66
C VAL A 45 -9.97 -13.86 12.81
N GLU A 46 -9.58 -14.58 13.86
CA GLU A 46 -8.79 -14.03 14.97
C GLU A 46 -7.39 -13.61 14.52
N PHE A 47 -6.80 -14.38 13.60
CA PHE A 47 -5.53 -14.01 13.00
C PHE A 47 -5.64 -12.71 12.19
N ASP A 48 -6.67 -12.57 11.35
CA ASP A 48 -6.93 -11.36 10.55
C ASP A 48 -7.25 -10.13 11.41
N SER A 49 -7.83 -10.34 12.60
CA SER A 49 -8.16 -9.29 13.57
C SER A 49 -7.00 -8.91 14.49
N SER A 50 -5.87 -9.60 14.40
CA SER A 50 -4.74 -9.37 15.31
C SER A 50 -4.03 -8.04 15.01
N GLU A 51 -3.55 -7.37 16.06
CA GLU A 51 -2.78 -6.12 15.91
C GLU A 51 -1.58 -6.27 14.98
N SER A 52 -0.92 -7.44 14.96
CA SER A 52 0.19 -7.74 14.06
C SER A 52 -0.18 -7.66 12.57
N GLN A 53 -1.42 -8.03 12.19
CA GLN A 53 -1.86 -7.89 10.80
C GLN A 53 -2.13 -6.43 10.44
N ILE A 54 -2.63 -5.65 11.39
CA ILE A 54 -2.90 -4.22 11.19
C ILE A 54 -1.59 -3.45 11.06
N GLU A 55 -0.61 -3.72 11.93
CA GLU A 55 0.73 -3.11 11.87
C GLU A 55 1.41 -3.41 10.54
N ARG A 56 1.43 -4.69 10.12
CA ARG A 56 1.98 -5.07 8.81
C ARG A 56 1.27 -4.37 7.65
N LEU A 57 -0.05 -4.20 7.72
CA LEU A 57 -0.80 -3.47 6.71
C LEU A 57 -0.40 -1.99 6.66
N GLU A 58 -0.22 -1.35 7.82
CA GLU A 58 0.25 0.03 7.91
C GLU A 58 1.67 0.19 7.37
N GLU A 59 2.59 -0.69 7.74
CA GLU A 59 3.96 -0.73 7.22
C GLU A 59 3.97 -0.90 5.69
N ALA A 60 3.14 -1.81 5.17
CA ALA A 60 3.02 -2.05 3.73
C ALA A 60 2.48 -0.81 3.00
N GLU A 61 1.56 -0.07 3.60
CA GLU A 61 1.03 1.17 3.03
C GLU A 61 2.03 2.32 3.08
N GLU A 62 2.76 2.50 4.17
CA GLU A 62 3.80 3.51 4.26
C GLU A 62 4.92 3.22 3.25
N THR A 63 5.35 1.97 3.15
CA THR A 63 6.30 1.54 2.13
C THR A 63 5.74 1.79 0.72
N ALA A 64 4.48 1.47 0.45
CA ALA A 64 3.85 1.71 -0.84
C ALA A 64 3.77 3.22 -1.19
N LYS A 65 3.51 4.09 -0.21
CA LYS A 65 3.52 5.55 -0.40
C LYS A 65 4.93 6.06 -0.72
N LEU A 66 5.96 5.56 -0.03
CA LEU A 66 7.35 5.92 -0.31
C LEU A 66 7.74 5.49 -1.72
N LEU A 67 7.45 4.24 -2.09
CA LEU A 67 7.68 3.71 -3.43
C LEU A 67 6.96 4.51 -4.51
N ALA A 68 5.70 4.89 -4.27
CA ALA A 68 4.93 5.71 -5.21
C ALA A 68 5.52 7.13 -5.38
N LYS A 69 6.15 7.68 -4.33
CA LYS A 69 6.79 9.01 -4.35
C LYS A 69 8.18 8.99 -4.98
N GLU A 70 9.00 7.97 -4.72
CA GLU A 70 10.39 7.83 -5.19
C GLU A 70 10.50 7.43 -6.67
N GLN A 71 9.49 7.80 -7.46
CA GLN A 71 9.39 7.51 -8.87
C GLN A 71 9.35 6.03 -9.22
N SER A 72 9.20 5.08 -8.29
CA SER A 72 9.19 3.66 -8.67
C SER A 72 7.95 3.32 -9.53
N LYS A 73 8.11 2.40 -10.47
CA LYS A 73 7.05 1.94 -11.39
C LYS A 73 7.07 0.43 -11.51
N VAL A 74 5.89 -0.17 -11.64
CA VAL A 74 5.75 -1.61 -11.79
C VAL A 74 5.69 -1.96 -13.28
N CYS A 75 6.49 -2.94 -13.69
CA CYS A 75 6.43 -3.44 -15.07
C CYS A 75 5.06 -4.12 -15.33
N PRO A 76 4.32 -3.71 -16.38
CA PRO A 76 3.01 -4.29 -16.67
C PRO A 76 3.05 -5.76 -17.14
N SER A 77 4.24 -6.27 -17.51
CA SER A 77 4.37 -7.66 -18.02
C SER A 77 4.88 -8.66 -16.97
N CYS A 78 5.67 -8.23 -15.98
CA CYS A 78 6.24 -9.14 -14.98
C CYS A 78 6.04 -8.69 -13.53
N SER A 79 5.29 -7.61 -13.30
CA SER A 79 4.99 -7.06 -11.97
C SER A 79 6.22 -6.76 -11.09
N GLN A 80 7.40 -6.59 -11.70
CA GLN A 80 8.61 -6.20 -11.00
C GLN A 80 8.66 -4.68 -10.82
N GLY A 81 8.99 -4.26 -9.60
CA GLY A 81 9.27 -2.85 -9.27
C GLY A 81 10.56 -2.40 -9.93
N VAL A 82 10.50 -1.24 -10.58
CA VAL A 82 11.60 -0.61 -11.29
C VAL A 82 11.79 0.79 -10.74
N PHE A 83 13.04 1.13 -10.41
CA PHE A 83 13.45 2.47 -10.04
C PHE A 83 14.25 3.08 -11.19
N LYS A 84 13.89 4.29 -11.59
CA LYS A 84 14.66 5.07 -12.54
C LYS A 84 15.73 5.86 -11.78
N LEU A 85 17.00 5.50 -11.97
CA LEU A 85 18.13 6.21 -11.37
C LEU A 85 18.47 7.50 -12.13
N HIS A 86 18.52 7.44 -13.47
CA HIS A 86 18.76 8.58 -14.37
C HIS A 86 18.43 8.17 -15.83
N GLY A 87 18.28 9.13 -16.74
CA GLY A 87 18.18 8.89 -18.19
C GLY A 87 16.79 9.10 -18.82
N CYS A 88 16.60 8.56 -20.03
CA CYS A 88 15.40 8.74 -20.86
C CYS A 88 14.15 8.06 -20.27
N ASP A 89 12.95 8.58 -20.62
CA ASP A 89 11.65 8.05 -20.17
C ASP A 89 11.23 6.75 -20.87
N SER A 90 11.94 6.35 -21.92
CA SER A 90 11.79 5.05 -22.56
C SER A 90 12.68 4.02 -21.85
N ILE A 91 12.06 3.09 -21.12
CA ILE A 91 12.76 1.90 -20.64
C ILE A 91 12.87 0.93 -21.80
N LEU A 92 14.09 0.77 -22.31
CA LEU A 92 14.40 -0.24 -23.31
C LEU A 92 14.80 -1.52 -22.57
N ARG A 93 13.97 -2.56 -22.68
CA ARG A 93 14.28 -3.96 -22.35
C ARG A 93 14.78 -4.17 -20.91
N LEU A 94 13.85 -4.17 -19.94
CA LEU A 94 14.19 -4.36 -18.51
C LEU A 94 13.52 -5.59 -17.88
N GLY A 95 14.24 -6.26 -16.98
CA GLY A 95 13.76 -7.40 -16.19
C GLY A 95 13.71 -8.72 -16.96
N ARG A 96 13.15 -9.77 -16.33
CA ARG A 96 13.02 -11.11 -16.94
C ARG A 96 12.18 -11.13 -18.22
N CYS A 97 11.30 -10.16 -18.41
CA CYS A 97 10.37 -10.14 -19.54
C CYS A 97 10.94 -9.54 -20.83
N GLY A 98 12.06 -8.81 -20.77
CA GLY A 98 12.73 -8.26 -21.95
C GLY A 98 11.89 -7.30 -22.82
N LYS A 99 10.78 -6.77 -22.29
CA LYS A 99 9.89 -5.88 -23.03
C LYS A 99 10.20 -4.42 -22.70
N GLY A 100 10.25 -3.58 -23.73
CA GLY A 100 10.41 -2.13 -23.57
C GLY A 100 9.08 -1.43 -23.31
N TRP A 101 9.08 -0.39 -22.50
CA TRP A 101 7.88 0.37 -22.15
C TRP A 101 8.22 1.80 -21.72
N CYS A 102 7.24 2.70 -21.79
CA CYS A 102 7.40 4.10 -21.38
C CYS A 102 7.20 4.24 -19.86
N TYR A 103 8.17 4.84 -19.16
CA TYR A 103 8.17 4.97 -17.71
C TYR A 103 6.98 5.74 -17.13
N ILE A 104 6.51 6.74 -17.88
CA ILE A 104 5.45 7.65 -17.43
C ILE A 104 4.09 6.97 -17.53
N CYS A 105 3.80 6.32 -18.65
CA CYS A 105 2.46 5.81 -18.95
C CYS A 105 2.33 4.29 -19.04
N LEU A 106 3.42 3.55 -18.83
CA LEU A 106 3.47 2.09 -18.91
C LEU A 106 3.11 1.54 -20.30
N ALA A 107 2.99 2.39 -21.33
CA ALA A 107 2.70 1.99 -22.69
C ALA A 107 3.84 1.14 -23.26
N ARG A 108 3.48 0.07 -23.97
CA ARG A 108 4.46 -0.83 -24.60
C ARG A 108 5.18 -0.11 -25.73
N TYR A 109 6.49 -0.28 -25.79
CA TYR A 109 7.31 0.33 -26.85
C TYR A 109 6.93 -0.17 -28.24
N ASP A 110 6.54 -1.45 -28.36
CA ASP A 110 6.01 -2.03 -29.62
C ASP A 110 4.82 -1.23 -30.18
N ASN A 111 3.95 -0.72 -29.30
CA ASN A 111 2.78 0.06 -29.69
C ASN A 111 3.18 1.49 -30.05
N ILE A 112 4.16 2.07 -29.35
CA ILE A 112 4.67 3.41 -29.64
C ILE A 112 5.34 3.46 -31.01
N ILE A 113 6.06 2.40 -31.42
CA ILE A 113 6.63 2.32 -32.77
C ILE A 113 5.53 2.20 -33.83
N ARG A 114 4.48 1.41 -33.57
CA ARG A 114 3.42 1.11 -34.57
C ARG A 114 2.39 2.23 -34.74
N LEU A 115 1.93 2.82 -33.63
CA LEU A 115 0.83 3.79 -33.59
C LEU A 115 1.35 5.22 -33.35
N GLY A 116 2.66 5.39 -33.10
CA GLY A 116 3.26 6.68 -32.85
C GLY A 116 2.85 7.28 -31.49
N PRO A 117 2.78 8.62 -31.37
CA PRO A 117 2.59 9.31 -30.09
C PRO A 117 1.21 9.09 -29.46
N GLU A 118 0.22 8.62 -30.22
CA GLU A 118 -1.11 8.26 -29.71
C GLU A 118 -1.12 6.96 -28.89
N ALA A 119 -0.06 6.15 -28.97
CA ALA A 119 0.08 4.95 -28.13
C ALA A 119 0.31 5.28 -26.65
N HIS A 120 0.71 6.52 -26.33
CA HIS A 120 0.87 6.97 -24.96
C HIS A 120 -0.50 7.20 -24.31
N ALA A 121 -0.62 6.92 -23.01
CA ALA A 121 -1.82 7.30 -22.28
C ALA A 121 -2.01 8.83 -22.31
N PRO A 122 -3.25 9.36 -22.29
CA PRO A 122 -3.50 10.80 -22.24
C PRO A 122 -2.85 11.51 -21.05
N THR A 123 -2.55 10.76 -19.99
CA THR A 123 -1.84 11.23 -18.80
C THR A 123 -0.31 11.28 -18.95
N CYS A 124 0.21 11.01 -20.15
CA CYS A 124 1.63 11.04 -20.46
C CYS A 124 2.04 12.37 -21.07
N THR A 125 3.15 12.93 -20.63
CA THR A 125 3.74 14.15 -21.23
C THR A 125 3.98 14.02 -22.73
N ASN A 126 4.23 12.80 -23.22
CA ASN A 126 4.50 12.51 -24.63
C ASN A 126 3.23 12.33 -25.48
N HIS A 127 2.03 12.42 -24.88
CA HIS A 127 0.78 12.36 -25.62
C HIS A 127 0.42 13.75 -26.18
N PRO A 128 -0.05 13.85 -27.44
CA PRO A 128 -0.38 15.15 -28.06
C PRO A 128 -1.44 15.95 -27.29
N ARG A 129 -2.31 15.26 -26.54
CA ARG A 129 -3.33 15.86 -25.64
C ARG A 129 -3.03 15.45 -24.22
N TYR A 130 -1.97 15.98 -23.64
CA TYR A 130 -1.63 15.70 -22.25
C TYR A 130 -2.69 16.25 -21.30
N VAL A 131 -3.13 15.40 -20.37
CA VAL A 131 -4.02 15.77 -19.26
C VAL A 131 -3.32 15.35 -17.95
N PRO A 132 -3.19 16.24 -16.95
CA PRO A 132 -2.57 15.88 -15.69
C PRO A 132 -3.33 14.72 -15.02
N PRO A 133 -2.63 13.78 -14.37
CA PRO A 133 -3.27 12.64 -13.74
C PRO A 133 -4.22 13.10 -12.64
N SER A 134 -5.42 12.52 -12.62
CA SER A 134 -6.40 12.75 -11.56
C SER A 134 -5.93 12.13 -10.24
N ARG A 135 -6.47 12.61 -9.11
CA ARG A 135 -6.26 12.01 -7.79
C ARG A 135 -6.57 10.51 -7.78
N THR A 136 -7.64 10.11 -8.46
CA THR A 136 -8.05 8.71 -8.58
C THR A 136 -7.03 7.85 -9.35
N ALA A 137 -6.33 8.42 -10.34
CA ALA A 137 -5.26 7.71 -11.05
C ALA A 137 -4.03 7.51 -10.17
N THR A 138 -3.68 8.51 -9.34
CA THR A 138 -2.58 8.37 -8.37
C THR A 138 -2.89 7.36 -7.26
N GLU A 139 -4.14 7.31 -6.78
CA GLU A 139 -4.58 6.34 -5.78
C GLU A 139 -4.50 4.90 -6.30
N LYS A 140 -4.90 4.66 -7.55
CA LYS A 140 -4.75 3.35 -8.21
C LYS A 140 -3.28 2.92 -8.34
N ALA A 141 -2.37 3.86 -8.62
CA ALA A 141 -0.95 3.53 -8.69
C ALA A 141 -0.40 3.11 -7.31
N THR A 142 -0.78 3.82 -6.24
CA THR A 142 -0.40 3.47 -4.86
C THR A 142 -1.00 2.14 -4.41
N SER A 143 -2.25 1.84 -4.81
CA SER A 143 -2.89 0.57 -4.44
C SER A 143 -2.17 -0.65 -5.01
N VAL A 144 -1.61 -0.54 -6.23
CA VAL A 144 -0.79 -1.61 -6.83
C VAL A 144 0.44 -1.90 -5.97
N PHE A 145 1.15 -0.87 -5.51
CA PHE A 145 2.29 -1.05 -4.62
C PHE A 145 1.91 -1.66 -3.28
N ARG A 146 0.79 -1.23 -2.67
CA ARG A 146 0.29 -1.81 -1.42
C ARG A 146 0.07 -3.31 -1.56
N THR A 147 -0.62 -3.76 -2.61
CA THR A 147 -0.88 -5.19 -2.85
C THR A 147 0.42 -5.97 -3.03
N LEU A 148 1.40 -5.42 -3.74
CA LEU A 148 2.70 -6.06 -3.94
C LEU A 148 3.51 -6.18 -2.65
N VAL A 149 3.55 -5.12 -1.83
CA VAL A 149 4.30 -5.10 -0.56
C VAL A 149 3.63 -5.99 0.49
N TYR A 150 2.29 -5.93 0.57
CA TYR A 150 1.54 -6.78 1.49
C TYR A 150 1.60 -8.26 1.11
N GLY A 151 1.74 -8.57 -0.18
CA GLY A 151 1.87 -9.92 -0.72
C GLY A 151 0.53 -10.57 -1.12
N GLY A 152 -0.50 -9.75 -1.38
CA GLY A 152 -1.84 -10.22 -1.72
C GLY A 152 -2.92 -9.18 -1.45
N GLU A 153 -4.18 -9.60 -1.60
CA GLU A 153 -5.32 -8.83 -1.17
C GLU A 153 -5.45 -8.87 0.36
N VAL A 154 -5.92 -7.76 0.92
CA VAL A 154 -6.11 -7.61 2.37
C VAL A 154 -7.48 -8.18 2.73
N SER A 155 -7.54 -8.98 3.78
CA SER A 155 -8.82 -9.52 4.31
C SER A 155 -9.76 -8.38 4.72
N GLU A 156 -11.04 -8.52 4.40
CA GLU A 156 -12.08 -7.54 4.78
C GLU A 156 -12.14 -7.34 6.30
N VAL A 157 -11.89 -8.40 7.07
CA VAL A 157 -11.83 -8.36 8.53
C VAL A 157 -10.73 -7.43 9.01
N THR A 158 -9.52 -7.56 8.45
CA THR A 158 -8.38 -6.70 8.79
C THR A 158 -8.66 -5.23 8.47
N LEU A 159 -9.34 -4.95 7.35
CA LEU A 159 -9.75 -3.60 6.99
C LEU A 159 -10.76 -3.03 7.99
N ALA A 160 -11.80 -3.79 8.34
CA ALA A 160 -12.83 -3.36 9.28
C ALA A 160 -12.27 -3.08 10.69
N VAL A 161 -11.38 -3.95 11.19
CA VAL A 161 -10.72 -3.76 12.49
C VAL A 161 -9.83 -2.51 12.46
N ARG A 162 -9.09 -2.30 11.36
CA ARG A 162 -8.30 -1.08 11.18
C ARG A 162 -9.16 0.18 11.16
N GLU A 163 -10.29 0.17 10.45
CA GLU A 163 -11.22 1.31 10.42
C GLU A 163 -11.80 1.62 11.79
N ALA A 164 -12.15 0.60 12.58
CA ALA A 164 -12.56 0.77 13.97
C ALA A 164 -11.45 1.44 14.79
N ARG A 165 -10.20 0.97 14.67
CA ARG A 165 -9.03 1.54 15.36
C ARG A 165 -8.73 2.98 14.93
N ASN A 166 -8.90 3.29 13.65
CA ASN A 166 -8.68 4.64 13.15
C ASN A 166 -9.74 5.61 13.68
N ARG A 167 -11.01 5.17 13.77
CA ARG A 167 -12.10 5.96 14.35
C ARG A 167 -11.85 6.28 15.83
N THR A 168 -11.38 5.31 16.62
CA THR A 168 -11.05 5.55 18.04
C THR A 168 -9.89 6.54 18.17
N ARG A 169 -8.78 6.30 17.45
CA ARG A 169 -7.61 7.22 17.43
C ARG A 169 -8.00 8.64 16.98
N GLU A 170 -8.90 8.76 16.01
CA GLU A 170 -9.36 10.07 15.55
C GLU A 170 -10.23 10.79 16.58
N ALA A 171 -11.13 10.07 17.26
CA ALA A 171 -11.92 10.62 18.35
C ALA A 171 -11.03 11.12 19.51
N GLU A 172 -10.01 10.33 19.88
CA GLU A 172 -9.01 10.72 20.88
C GLU A 172 -8.22 11.95 20.46
N ARG A 173 -7.69 11.98 19.22
CA ARG A 173 -6.99 13.16 18.67
C ARG A 173 -7.88 14.39 18.66
N ARG A 174 -9.16 14.25 18.30
CA ARG A 174 -10.12 15.36 18.29
C ARG A 174 -10.38 15.89 19.70
N ALA A 175 -10.56 15.01 20.68
CA ALA A 175 -10.72 15.40 22.08
C ALA A 175 -9.48 16.10 22.65
N HIS A 176 -8.28 15.60 22.32
CA HIS A 176 -7.04 16.26 22.71
C HIS A 176 -6.89 17.64 22.04
N ALA A 177 -7.31 17.76 20.77
CA ALA A 177 -7.27 19.03 20.05
C ALA A 177 -8.24 20.07 20.63
N SER A 178 -9.45 19.68 21.04
CA SER A 178 -10.39 20.60 21.69
C SER A 178 -9.88 21.07 23.05
N ALA A 179 -9.37 20.15 23.88
CA ALA A 179 -8.76 20.51 25.17
C ALA A 179 -7.56 21.46 25.00
N ALA A 180 -6.72 21.26 23.97
CA ALA A 180 -5.62 22.18 23.67
C ALA A 180 -6.11 23.55 23.15
N ALA A 181 -7.24 23.60 22.44
CA ALA A 181 -7.84 24.86 22.01
C ALA A 181 -8.41 25.64 23.21
N GLU A 182 -9.14 24.97 24.11
CA GLU A 182 -9.68 25.57 25.34
C GLU A 182 -8.57 26.15 26.22
N LYS A 183 -7.46 25.42 26.40
CA LYS A 183 -6.30 25.93 27.13
C LYS A 183 -5.71 27.19 26.51
N ARG A 184 -5.55 27.22 25.17
CA ARG A 184 -5.05 28.41 24.47
C ARG A 184 -6.00 29.60 24.63
N ILE A 185 -7.31 29.39 24.58
CA ILE A 185 -8.30 30.45 24.81
C ILE A 185 -8.15 30.99 26.24
N ALA A 186 -8.10 30.11 27.24
CA ALA A 186 -7.92 30.50 28.64
C ALA A 186 -6.59 31.26 28.88
N GLU A 187 -5.50 30.83 28.24
CA GLU A 187 -4.21 31.52 28.28
C GLU A 187 -4.31 32.92 27.64
N THR A 188 -4.97 33.06 26.48
CA THR A 188 -5.15 34.37 25.83
C THR A 188 -6.06 35.30 26.63
N GLU A 189 -7.11 34.76 27.26
CA GLU A 189 -7.98 35.54 28.15
C GLU A 189 -7.29 35.93 29.45
N GLY A 190 -6.42 35.07 29.99
CA GLY A 190 -5.56 35.38 31.13
C GLY A 190 -4.60 36.51 30.79
N LEU A 191 -3.92 36.40 29.65
CA LEU A 191 -3.01 37.44 29.16
C LEU A 191 -3.73 38.78 28.92
N ALA A 192 -4.95 38.75 28.36
CA ALA A 192 -5.77 39.95 28.13
C ALA A 192 -6.26 40.61 29.44
N ARG A 193 -6.50 39.82 30.49
CA ARG A 193 -6.82 40.34 31.83
C ARG A 193 -5.59 40.93 32.52
N GLU A 194 -4.41 40.37 32.29
CA GLU A 194 -3.14 40.87 32.83
C GLU A 194 -2.63 42.13 32.12
N THR A 195 -2.92 42.33 30.83
CA THR A 195 -2.47 43.49 30.06
C THR A 195 -3.36 44.73 30.17
N GLY A 196 -4.47 44.67 30.92
CA GLY A 196 -5.23 45.86 31.35
C GLY A 196 -5.36 46.94 30.27
N LEU A 197 -6.08 46.66 29.19
CA LEU A 197 -6.64 47.74 28.36
C LEU A 197 -7.83 48.34 29.13
N ASP A 198 -7.50 49.12 30.15
CA ASP A 198 -8.33 50.19 30.67
C ASP A 198 -8.43 51.25 29.55
N SER A 199 -9.32 51.02 28.59
CA SER A 199 -9.79 52.08 27.68
C SER A 199 -11.02 52.73 28.32
N ASP A 200 -10.80 53.50 29.38
CA ASP A 200 -11.70 54.56 29.82
C ASP A 200 -10.85 55.84 29.98
N GLY A 201 -10.91 56.66 28.94
CA GLY A 201 -10.27 57.98 28.81
C GLY A 201 -10.95 58.76 27.70
#